data_AF-A0A7W0XGG5-F1
#
_entry.id   AF-A0A7W0XGG5-F1
#
_cell.length_a   1.000
_cell.length_b   1.000
_cell.length_c   1.000
_cell.angle_alpha   90.00
_cell.angle_beta   90.00
_cell.angle_gamma   90.00
#
_symmetry.space_group_name_H-M   'P 1'
#
loop_
_entity.id
_entity.type
_entity.pdbx_description
1 polymer ?
#
loop_
_entity_poly.entity_id
_entity_poly.type
_entity_poly.pdbx_seq_one_letter_code
_entity_poly.pdbx_strand_id
1 'polypeptide(L)'
;MNNGNQLCQEEQIAAYLDGELDAFAGALFEQHFLECRLCNAELNAQRLFLRELDAALTLAPDLPVPSNFAQIVAARAESDMSGVRDGGEHKRALRFCVILALASFALLGAAASKAVVFSGRTVANQIFGLFGLLWTTLADAVMGLTVISRVISGGLIAESPFAGLAALLLALGVVLLSILISSYHKRHEMLLSE
;
A
#
# COMPACT_ATOMS: atom_id res chain seq x y z
N MET A 1 -44.32 0.91 -3.05
CA MET A 1 -44.14 0.55 -4.47
C MET A 1 -43.45 1.73 -5.15
N ASN A 2 -42.11 1.75 -5.19
CA ASN A 2 -41.31 2.84 -5.77
C ASN A 2 -40.00 2.32 -6.44
N ASN A 3 -39.96 1.05 -6.85
CA ASN A 3 -38.76 0.43 -7.46
C ASN A 3 -38.68 0.59 -8.99
N GLY A 4 -39.73 1.09 -9.65
CA GLY A 4 -39.74 1.24 -11.11
C GLY A 4 -38.75 2.29 -11.64
N ASN A 5 -38.33 3.24 -10.81
CA ASN A 5 -37.43 4.33 -11.23
C ASN A 5 -35.94 3.98 -11.13
N GLN A 6 -35.56 2.95 -10.38
CA GLN A 6 -34.15 2.53 -10.28
C GLN A 6 -33.75 1.57 -11.40
N LEU A 7 -34.70 0.87 -12.02
CA LEU A 7 -34.46 -0.06 -13.12
C LEU A 7 -34.35 0.63 -14.49
N CYS A 8 -34.82 1.87 -14.62
CA CYS A 8 -34.68 2.66 -15.86
C CYS A 8 -33.43 3.56 -15.85
N GLN A 9 -32.37 3.17 -15.13
CA GLN A 9 -31.13 3.94 -15.10
C GLN A 9 -30.20 3.46 -16.22
N GLU A 10 -29.69 4.39 -17.01
CA GLU A 10 -28.75 4.11 -18.11
C GLU A 10 -27.52 3.31 -17.62
N GLU A 11 -27.02 3.63 -16.42
CA GLU A 11 -25.91 2.92 -15.76
C GLU A 11 -26.19 1.43 -15.57
N GLN A 12 -27.44 1.05 -15.28
CA GLN A 12 -27.82 -0.35 -15.06
C GLN A 12 -27.97 -1.11 -16.39
N ILE A 13 -28.35 -0.42 -17.47
CA ILE A 13 -28.38 -0.99 -18.82
C ILE A 13 -26.95 -1.28 -19.30
N ALA A 14 -26.01 -0.37 -19.03
CA ALA A 14 -24.58 -0.59 -19.30
C ALA A 14 -24.05 -1.78 -18.49
N ALA A 15 -24.30 -1.82 -17.17
CA ALA A 15 -23.90 -2.94 -16.32
C ALA A 15 -24.47 -4.29 -16.77
N TYR A 16 -25.69 -4.31 -17.32
CA TYR A 16 -26.27 -5.51 -17.93
C TYR A 16 -25.51 -5.95 -19.19
N LEU A 17 -25.15 -5.01 -20.07
CA LEU A 17 -24.39 -5.32 -21.30
C LEU A 17 -22.97 -5.79 -21.02
N ASP A 18 -22.32 -5.22 -20.00
CA ASP A 18 -20.97 -5.60 -19.58
C ASP A 18 -20.94 -6.91 -18.77
N GLY A 19 -22.12 -7.42 -18.38
CA GLY A 19 -22.25 -8.66 -17.60
C GLY A 19 -21.85 -8.50 -16.13
N GLU A 20 -21.88 -7.27 -15.61
CA GLU A 20 -21.52 -6.94 -14.23
C GLU A 20 -22.66 -7.16 -13.24
N LEU A 21 -23.89 -7.34 -13.73
CA LEU A 21 -25.06 -7.67 -12.90
C LEU A 21 -25.01 -9.11 -12.40
N ASP A 22 -25.39 -9.29 -11.14
CA ASP A 22 -25.59 -10.64 -10.58
C ASP A 22 -26.78 -11.34 -11.23
N ALA A 23 -26.81 -12.67 -11.16
CA ALA A 23 -27.80 -13.49 -11.85
C ALA A 23 -29.27 -13.13 -11.49
N PHE A 24 -29.52 -12.67 -10.26
CA PHE A 24 -30.86 -12.28 -9.84
C PHE A 24 -31.25 -10.90 -10.39
N ALA A 25 -30.35 -9.91 -10.31
CA ALA A 25 -30.59 -8.61 -10.92
C ALA A 25 -30.74 -8.69 -12.44
N GLY A 26 -29.95 -9.54 -13.12
CA GLY A 26 -30.05 -9.79 -14.55
C GLY A 26 -31.44 -10.31 -14.95
N ALA A 27 -31.98 -11.30 -14.23
CA ALA A 27 -33.31 -11.85 -14.52
C ALA A 27 -34.43 -10.81 -14.32
N LEU A 28 -34.33 -9.96 -13.30
CA LEU A 28 -35.26 -8.84 -13.10
C LEU A 28 -35.18 -7.81 -14.24
N PHE A 29 -33.98 -7.53 -14.74
CA PHE A 29 -33.75 -6.63 -15.86
C PHE A 29 -34.33 -7.18 -17.17
N GLU A 30 -34.16 -8.48 -17.41
CA GLU A 30 -34.77 -9.16 -18.56
C GLU A 30 -36.29 -9.08 -18.54
N GLN A 31 -36.90 -9.28 -17.37
CA GLN A 31 -38.33 -9.07 -17.20
C GLN A 31 -38.72 -7.60 -17.46
N HIS A 32 -37.94 -6.65 -16.96
CA HIS A 32 -38.17 -5.22 -17.18
C HIS A 32 -38.15 -4.83 -18.67
N PHE A 33 -37.25 -5.39 -19.48
CA PHE A 33 -37.18 -5.11 -20.93
C PHE A 33 -38.40 -5.58 -21.71
N LEU A 34 -39.16 -6.55 -21.19
CA LEU A 34 -40.43 -6.99 -21.80
C LEU A 34 -41.55 -5.97 -21.58
N GLU A 35 -41.50 -5.24 -20.47
CA GLU A 35 -42.54 -4.29 -20.07
C GLU A 35 -42.20 -2.85 -20.48
N CYS A 36 -40.92 -2.47 -20.46
CA CYS A 36 -40.45 -1.12 -20.69
C CYS A 36 -39.85 -0.94 -22.10
N ARG A 37 -40.64 -0.32 -23.01
CA ARG A 37 -40.20 -0.07 -24.39
C ARG A 37 -39.01 0.89 -24.51
N LEU A 38 -38.87 1.84 -23.57
CA LEU A 38 -37.78 2.82 -23.59
C LEU A 38 -36.44 2.14 -23.31
N CYS A 39 -36.35 1.39 -22.21
CA CYS A 39 -35.12 0.66 -21.85
C CYS A 39 -34.75 -0.39 -22.91
N ASN A 40 -35.75 -1.04 -23.53
CA ASN A 40 -35.51 -1.98 -24.63
C ASN A 40 -34.97 -1.27 -25.89
N ALA A 41 -35.49 -0.08 -26.22
CA ALA A 41 -34.98 0.72 -27.32
C ALA A 41 -33.53 1.17 -27.06
N GLU A 42 -33.21 1.61 -25.85
CA GLU A 42 -31.85 1.99 -25.44
C GLU A 42 -30.88 0.79 -25.50
N LEU A 43 -31.27 -0.37 -24.96
CA LEU A 43 -30.48 -1.60 -25.02
C LEU A 43 -30.17 -1.99 -26.48
N ASN A 44 -31.15 -1.89 -27.38
CA ASN A 44 -30.95 -2.20 -28.79
C ASN A 44 -30.05 -1.17 -29.49
N ALA A 45 -30.17 0.11 -29.14
CA ALA A 45 -29.31 1.16 -29.66
C ALA A 45 -27.84 0.93 -29.27
N GLN A 46 -27.58 0.61 -27.99
CA GLN A 46 -26.23 0.29 -27.51
C GLN A 46 -25.68 -0.99 -28.16
N ARG A 47 -26.50 -2.04 -28.32
CA ARG A 47 -26.10 -3.26 -29.05
C ARG A 47 -25.78 -3.00 -30.52
N LEU A 48 -26.57 -2.15 -31.18
CA LEU A 48 -26.32 -1.77 -32.57
C LEU A 48 -24.99 -1.03 -32.68
N PHE A 49 -24.75 -0.07 -31.79
CA PHE A 49 -23.48 0.65 -31.72
C PHE A 49 -22.28 -0.28 -31.51
N LEU A 50 -22.36 -1.23 -30.58
CA LEU A 50 -21.30 -2.22 -30.34
C LEU A 50 -21.03 -3.08 -31.58
N ARG A 51 -22.07 -3.47 -32.34
CA ARG A 51 -21.91 -4.21 -33.59
C ARG A 51 -21.27 -3.37 -34.69
N GLU A 52 -21.65 -2.10 -34.81
CA GLU A 52 -21.03 -1.18 -35.77
C GLU A 52 -19.56 -0.91 -35.42
N LEU A 53 -19.25 -0.78 -34.13
CA LEU A 53 -17.89 -0.65 -33.65
C LEU A 53 -17.06 -1.90 -33.97
N ASP A 54 -17.59 -3.09 -33.70
CA ASP A 54 -16.95 -4.36 -34.05
C ASP A 54 -16.72 -4.49 -35.56
N ALA A 55 -17.71 -4.14 -36.38
CA ALA A 55 -17.57 -4.11 -37.82
C ALA A 55 -16.50 -3.10 -38.29
N ALA A 56 -16.45 -1.90 -37.69
CA ALA A 56 -15.46 -0.89 -38.02
C ALA A 56 -14.03 -1.31 -37.61
N LEU A 57 -13.89 -1.98 -36.46
CA LEU A 57 -12.61 -2.48 -35.96
C LEU A 57 -12.12 -3.70 -36.75
N THR A 58 -13.03 -4.56 -37.21
CA THR A 58 -12.69 -5.71 -38.06
C THR A 58 -12.44 -5.35 -39.52
N LEU A 59 -12.99 -4.23 -40.02
CA LEU A 59 -12.62 -3.67 -41.33
C LEU A 59 -11.24 -2.99 -41.33
N ALA A 60 -10.68 -2.69 -40.16
CA ALA A 60 -9.31 -2.19 -40.10
C ALA A 60 -8.37 -3.28 -40.65
N PRO A 61 -7.42 -2.93 -41.54
CA PRO A 61 -6.54 -3.91 -42.16
C PRO A 61 -5.80 -4.70 -41.08
N ASP A 62 -5.61 -6.00 -41.31
CA ASP A 62 -4.81 -6.92 -40.48
C ASP A 62 -3.54 -6.22 -40.02
N LEU A 63 -3.60 -5.62 -38.83
CA LEU A 63 -2.45 -5.02 -38.20
C LEU A 63 -1.50 -6.19 -37.93
N PRO A 64 -0.27 -6.17 -38.47
CA PRO A 64 0.65 -7.27 -38.27
C PRO A 64 0.96 -7.37 -36.79
N VAL A 65 0.29 -8.28 -36.08
CA VAL A 65 0.51 -8.53 -34.67
C VAL A 65 1.83 -9.30 -34.56
N PRO A 66 2.84 -8.77 -33.86
CA PRO A 66 4.08 -9.48 -33.63
C PRO A 66 3.81 -10.84 -32.96
N SER A 67 4.56 -11.89 -33.33
CA SER A 67 4.37 -13.24 -32.77
C SER A 67 4.58 -13.30 -31.24
N ASN A 68 5.26 -12.31 -30.67
CA ASN A 68 5.50 -12.14 -29.24
C ASN A 68 4.59 -11.08 -28.58
N PHE A 69 3.57 -10.55 -29.27
CA PHE A 69 2.68 -9.52 -28.71
C PHE A 69 2.00 -9.98 -27.42
N ALA A 70 1.44 -11.19 -27.41
CA ALA A 70 0.82 -11.75 -26.22
C ALA A 70 1.81 -11.86 -25.05
N GLN A 71 3.06 -12.25 -25.33
CA GLN A 71 4.10 -12.35 -24.30
C GLN A 71 4.51 -10.97 -23.77
N ILE A 72 4.64 -9.97 -24.65
CA ILE A 72 4.98 -8.59 -24.27
C ILE A 72 3.85 -7.97 -23.45
N VAL A 73 2.59 -8.14 -23.87
CA VAL A 73 1.42 -7.60 -23.16
C VAL A 73 1.24 -8.29 -21.82
N ALA A 74 1.39 -9.62 -21.74
CA ALA A 74 1.32 -10.35 -20.48
C ALA A 74 2.43 -9.90 -19.51
N ALA A 75 3.69 -9.86 -19.96
CA ALA A 75 4.81 -9.40 -19.14
C ALA A 75 4.63 -7.95 -18.69
N ARG A 76 4.07 -7.09 -19.55
CA ARG A 76 3.79 -5.69 -19.22
C ARG A 76 2.59 -5.56 -18.28
N ALA A 77 1.53 -6.33 -18.45
CA ALA A 77 0.39 -6.32 -17.52
C ALA A 77 0.80 -6.81 -16.12
N GLU A 78 1.71 -7.77 -16.04
CA GLU A 78 2.24 -8.29 -14.77
C GLU A 78 3.21 -7.32 -14.09
N SER A 79 4.06 -6.64 -14.87
CA SER A 79 5.08 -5.73 -14.34
C SER A 79 4.61 -4.28 -14.16
N ASP A 80 3.69 -3.81 -14.99
CA ASP A 80 3.20 -2.44 -15.03
C ASP A 80 1.98 -2.28 -14.12
N MET A 81 2.24 -2.40 -12.82
CA MET A 81 1.27 -2.07 -11.77
C MET A 81 1.21 -0.55 -11.52
N SER A 82 1.75 0.30 -12.40
CA SER A 82 1.87 1.75 -12.18
C SER A 82 0.50 2.43 -11.98
N GLY A 83 -0.57 1.88 -12.55
CA GLY A 83 -1.95 2.34 -12.33
C GLY A 83 -2.58 1.93 -10.99
N VAL A 84 -2.12 0.83 -10.38
CA VAL A 84 -2.54 0.37 -9.04
C VAL A 84 -1.67 0.96 -7.93
N ARG A 85 -0.48 1.47 -8.29
CA ARG A 85 0.52 2.01 -7.37
C ARG A 85 0.55 3.53 -7.41
N ASP A 86 -0.61 4.16 -7.34
CA ASP A 86 -0.63 5.61 -7.15
C ASP A 86 -0.11 5.93 -5.73
N GLY A 87 0.94 6.75 -5.65
CA GLY A 87 1.55 7.15 -4.38
C GLY A 87 0.58 7.91 -3.46
N GLY A 88 -0.50 8.46 -4.03
CA GLY A 88 -1.62 9.03 -3.29
C GLY A 88 -2.41 8.00 -2.46
N GLU A 89 -2.54 6.77 -2.96
CA GLU A 89 -3.31 5.71 -2.29
C GLU A 89 -2.57 5.11 -1.10
N HIS A 90 -1.25 4.97 -1.17
CA HIS A 90 -0.45 4.52 -0.02
C HIS A 90 -0.61 5.44 1.18
N LYS A 91 -0.69 6.76 0.95
CA LYS A 91 -0.93 7.74 2.03
C LYS A 91 -2.33 7.60 2.61
N ARG A 92 -3.33 7.23 1.80
CA ARG A 92 -4.71 6.99 2.26
C ARG A 92 -4.79 5.68 3.05
N ALA A 93 -4.22 4.60 2.52
CA ALA A 93 -4.15 3.31 3.21
C ALA A 93 -3.43 3.42 4.57
N LEU A 94 -2.30 4.13 4.62
CA LEU A 94 -1.57 4.36 5.87
C LEU A 94 -2.41 5.12 6.91
N ARG A 95 -3.22 6.10 6.49
CA ARG A 95 -4.15 6.79 7.41
C ARG A 95 -5.16 5.82 8.01
N PHE A 96 -5.75 4.93 7.21
CA PHE A 96 -6.68 3.93 7.72
C PHE A 96 -5.99 2.94 8.66
N CYS A 97 -4.78 2.46 8.34
CA CYS A 97 -4.01 1.61 9.23
C CYS A 97 -3.71 2.29 10.57
N VAL A 98 -3.33 3.57 10.57
CA VAL A 98 -3.06 4.33 11.80
C VAL A 98 -4.34 4.50 12.63
N ILE A 99 -5.47 4.84 11.99
CA ILE A 99 -6.76 4.97 12.68
C ILE A 99 -7.18 3.64 13.31
N LEU A 100 -7.06 2.53 12.58
CA LEU A 100 -7.37 1.19 13.08
C LEU A 100 -6.43 0.77 14.21
N ALA A 101 -5.13 1.06 14.11
CA ALA A 101 -4.18 0.80 15.17
C ALA A 101 -4.52 1.58 16.44
N LEU A 102 -4.82 2.88 16.34
CA LEU A 102 -5.25 3.70 17.47
C LEU A 102 -6.58 3.22 18.06
N ALA A 103 -7.55 2.85 17.22
CA ALA A 103 -8.82 2.31 17.66
C ALA A 103 -8.64 0.99 18.42
N SER A 104 -7.85 0.07 17.89
CA SER A 104 -7.51 -1.19 18.55
C SER A 104 -6.81 -0.95 19.88
N PHE A 105 -5.85 -0.02 19.94
CA PHE A 105 -5.15 0.34 21.18
C PHE A 105 -6.10 0.94 22.21
N ALA A 106 -7.01 1.82 21.81
CA ALA A 106 -8.02 2.39 22.68
C ALA A 106 -9.01 1.33 23.21
N LEU A 107 -9.43 0.39 22.35
CA LEU A 107 -10.30 -0.73 22.71
C LEU A 107 -9.60 -1.69 23.68
N LEU A 108 -8.34 -2.06 23.41
CA LEU A 108 -7.53 -2.87 24.33
C LEU A 108 -7.31 -2.13 25.65
N GLY A 109 -7.03 -0.82 25.62
CA GLY A 109 -6.87 0.00 26.83
C GLY A 109 -8.15 0.10 27.66
N ALA A 110 -9.32 0.21 27.02
CA ALA A 110 -10.61 0.25 27.70
C ALA A 110 -11.06 -1.13 28.23
N ALA A 111 -10.73 -2.21 27.54
CA ALA A 111 -10.96 -3.58 28.01
C ALA A 111 -10.01 -3.96 29.15
N ALA A 112 -8.73 -3.60 29.01
CA ALA A 112 -7.70 -3.82 30.01
C ALA A 112 -7.98 -2.97 31.26
N SER A 113 -8.41 -1.71 31.14
CA SER A 113 -8.69 -0.86 32.32
C SER A 113 -9.77 -1.45 33.24
N LYS A 114 -10.70 -2.25 32.71
CA LYS A 114 -11.67 -3.02 33.52
C LYS A 114 -11.06 -4.27 34.17
N ALA A 115 -10.08 -4.91 33.54
CA ALA A 115 -9.42 -6.12 34.04
C ALA A 115 -8.18 -5.85 34.93
N VAL A 116 -7.59 -4.65 34.84
CA VAL A 116 -6.23 -4.34 35.30
C VAL A 116 -6.19 -3.45 36.56
N VAL A 117 -7.35 -3.09 37.14
CA VAL A 117 -7.41 -2.38 38.43
C VAL A 117 -6.72 -3.17 39.56
N PHE A 118 -6.54 -4.48 39.43
CA PHE A 118 -5.89 -5.31 40.45
C PHE A 118 -4.44 -5.76 40.16
N SER A 119 -3.86 -5.51 38.96
CA SER A 119 -2.50 -6.00 38.62
C SER A 119 -1.71 -5.17 37.58
N GLY A 120 -2.13 -3.95 37.24
CA GLY A 120 -1.47 -3.15 36.20
C GLY A 120 -0.23 -2.36 36.58
N ARG A 121 -0.07 -2.05 37.87
CA ARG A 121 1.00 -1.14 38.32
C ARG A 121 2.40 -1.74 38.17
N THR A 122 2.55 -3.06 38.27
CA THR A 122 3.85 -3.73 38.18
C THR A 122 4.33 -3.85 36.74
N VAL A 123 3.45 -4.20 35.79
CA VAL A 123 3.83 -4.33 34.36
C VAL A 123 4.04 -2.96 33.71
N ALA A 124 3.20 -1.97 34.02
CA ALA A 124 3.39 -0.61 33.52
C ALA A 124 4.72 -0.01 34.00
N ASN A 125 5.09 -0.20 35.27
CA ASN A 125 6.38 0.26 35.79
C ASN A 125 7.57 -0.48 35.17
N GLN A 126 7.44 -1.76 34.81
CA GLN A 126 8.49 -2.50 34.13
C GLN A 126 8.70 -2.01 32.69
N ILE A 127 7.62 -1.71 31.96
CA ILE A 127 7.70 -1.18 30.59
C ILE A 127 8.23 0.26 30.60
N PHE A 128 7.73 1.13 31.49
CA PHE A 128 8.28 2.47 31.66
C PHE A 128 9.72 2.47 32.18
N GLY A 129 10.10 1.48 33.00
CA GLY A 129 11.48 1.28 33.45
C GLY A 129 12.41 0.89 32.30
N LEU A 130 11.98 -0.04 31.43
CA LEU A 130 12.70 -0.40 30.21
C LEU A 130 12.84 0.80 29.26
N PHE A 131 11.77 1.56 29.06
CA PHE A 131 11.79 2.76 28.22
C PHE A 131 12.69 3.86 28.80
N GLY A 132 12.68 4.03 30.13
CA GLY A 132 13.57 4.93 30.84
C GLY A 132 15.03 4.54 30.68
N LEU A 133 15.37 3.25 30.78
CA LEU A 133 16.72 2.73 30.56
C LEU A 133 17.17 2.89 29.09
N LEU A 134 16.28 2.65 28.14
CA LEU A 134 16.53 2.91 26.73
C LEU A 134 16.78 4.40 26.47
N TRP A 135 16.02 5.27 27.13
CA TRP A 135 16.17 6.72 26.98
C TRP A 135 17.48 7.23 27.59
N THR A 136 17.86 6.76 28.78
CA THR A 136 19.12 7.16 29.42
C THR A 136 20.32 6.64 28.65
N THR A 137 20.29 5.40 28.17
CA THR A 137 21.36 4.85 27.31
C THR A 137 21.49 5.58 25.98
N LEU A 138 20.38 5.99 25.35
CA LEU A 138 20.41 6.83 24.16
C LEU A 138 21.00 8.22 24.46
N ALA A 139 20.58 8.84 25.55
CA ALA A 139 21.05 10.16 25.95
C ALA A 139 22.55 10.15 26.27
N ASP A 140 23.03 9.12 26.97
CA ASP A 140 24.44 8.92 27.27
C ASP A 140 25.26 8.63 26.01
N ALA A 141 24.72 7.86 25.06
CA ALA A 141 25.35 7.62 23.77
C ALA A 141 25.47 8.90 22.94
N VAL A 142 24.44 9.75 22.93
CA VAL A 142 24.46 11.05 22.23
C VAL A 142 25.43 12.02 22.90
N MET A 143 25.49 12.08 24.23
CA MET A 143 26.47 12.89 24.95
C MET A 143 27.90 12.41 24.68
N GLY A 144 28.15 11.10 24.66
CA GLY A 144 29.45 10.54 24.26
C GLY A 144 29.83 10.90 22.82
N LEU A 145 28.88 10.77 21.89
CA LEU A 145 29.08 11.11 20.48
C LEU A 145 29.40 12.60 20.28
N THR A 146 28.74 13.49 21.02
CA THR A 146 28.99 14.94 20.91
C THR A 146 30.35 15.34 21.46
N VAL A 147 30.83 14.72 22.55
CA VAL A 147 32.18 14.95 23.07
C VAL A 147 33.24 14.44 22.08
N ILE A 148 33.06 13.23 21.55
CA ILE A 148 33.99 12.66 20.56
C ILE A 148 33.99 13.50 19.28
N SER A 149 32.81 13.89 18.79
CA SER A 149 32.65 14.77 17.62
C SER A 149 33.33 16.12 17.84
N ARG A 150 33.23 16.71 19.04
CA ARG A 150 33.87 17.98 19.38
C ARG A 150 35.38 17.89 19.53
N VAL A 151 35.90 16.78 20.06
CA VAL A 151 37.36 16.53 20.16
C VAL A 151 37.95 16.28 18.79
N ILE A 152 37.25 15.54 17.93
CA ILE A 152 37.63 15.33 16.53
C ILE A 152 37.55 16.66 15.77
N SER A 153 36.48 17.45 15.91
CA SER A 153 36.34 18.74 15.20
C SER A 153 37.32 19.80 15.69
N GLY A 154 37.67 19.80 16.98
CA GLY A 154 38.70 20.66 17.55
C GLY A 154 40.12 20.28 17.10
N GLY A 155 40.40 18.98 16.93
CA GLY A 155 41.68 18.48 16.41
C GLY A 155 41.84 18.63 14.90
N LEU A 156 40.73 18.65 14.15
CA LEU A 156 40.72 18.81 12.69
C LEU A 156 41.01 20.24 12.20
N ILE A 157 40.96 21.24 13.10
CA ILE A 157 41.30 22.63 12.76
C ILE A 157 42.82 22.86 12.86
N ALA A 158 43.59 21.90 13.38
CA ALA A 158 45.06 21.93 13.37
C ALA A 158 45.62 21.25 12.09
N GLU A 159 45.70 22.03 11.02
CA GLU A 159 46.71 21.99 9.93
C GLU A 159 47.03 20.70 9.14
N SER A 160 46.22 19.63 9.16
CA SER A 160 46.49 18.45 8.32
C SER A 160 45.37 18.09 7.32
N PRO A 161 45.64 18.07 6.00
CA PRO A 161 44.64 17.75 4.96
C PRO A 161 44.15 16.29 4.99
N PHE A 162 44.76 15.44 5.82
CA PHE A 162 44.43 14.02 5.95
C PHE A 162 43.35 13.72 7.00
N ALA A 163 43.06 14.64 7.91
CA ALA A 163 42.15 14.36 9.02
C ALA A 163 40.69 14.22 8.57
N GLY A 164 40.27 14.96 7.53
CA GLY A 164 38.93 14.81 6.94
C GLY A 164 38.74 13.45 6.26
N LEU A 165 39.81 12.92 5.67
CA LEU A 165 39.83 11.62 5.01
C LEU A 165 39.73 10.48 6.03
N ALA A 166 40.41 10.62 7.18
CA ALA A 166 40.32 9.68 8.29
C ALA A 166 38.91 9.65 8.91
N ALA A 167 38.26 10.81 9.12
CA ALA A 167 36.89 10.88 9.62
C ALA A 167 35.87 10.26 8.64
N LEU A 168 36.05 10.51 7.34
CA LEU A 168 35.20 9.93 6.29
C LEU A 168 35.38 8.40 6.19
N LEU A 169 36.61 7.89 6.31
CA LEU A 169 36.89 6.45 6.39
C LEU A 169 36.24 5.81 7.62
N LEU A 170 36.28 6.48 8.76
CA LEU A 170 35.67 5.99 10.00
C LEU A 170 34.14 5.96 9.88
N ALA A 171 33.53 7.03 9.34
CA ALA A 171 32.10 7.07 9.05
C ALA A 171 31.69 5.97 8.06
N LEU A 172 32.47 5.75 6.99
CA LEU A 172 32.27 4.68 6.02
C LEU A 172 32.35 3.29 6.68
N GLY A 173 33.33 3.09 7.56
CA GLY A 173 33.51 1.85 8.32
C GLY A 173 32.31 1.54 9.23
N VAL A 174 31.78 2.56 9.91
CA VAL A 174 30.58 2.42 10.74
C VAL A 174 29.36 2.05 9.89
N VAL A 175 29.15 2.71 8.75
CA VAL A 175 28.05 2.40 7.83
C VAL A 175 28.16 0.97 7.30
N LEU A 176 29.35 0.53 6.90
CA LEU A 176 29.58 -0.83 6.42
C LEU A 176 29.30 -1.87 7.50
N LEU A 177 29.74 -1.64 8.73
CA LEU A 177 29.45 -2.51 9.88
C LEU A 177 27.95 -2.59 10.17
N SER A 178 27.23 -1.47 10.13
CA SER A 178 25.78 -1.44 10.33
C SER A 178 25.04 -2.21 9.23
N ILE A 179 25.47 -2.10 7.97
CA ILE A 179 24.91 -2.87 6.86
C ILE A 179 25.19 -4.37 7.06
N LEU A 180 26.39 -4.73 7.52
CA LEU A 180 26.77 -6.11 7.76
C LEU A 180 25.90 -6.74 8.86
N ILE A 181 25.73 -6.05 9.99
CA ILE A 181 24.88 -6.49 11.10
C ILE A 181 23.42 -6.64 10.64
N SER A 182 22.88 -5.66 9.90
CA SER A 182 21.52 -5.74 9.36
C SER A 182 21.36 -6.92 8.39
N SER A 183 22.34 -7.15 7.53
CA SER A 183 22.32 -8.27 6.58
C SER A 183 22.47 -9.64 7.24
N TYR A 184 23.16 -9.72 8.38
CA TYR A 184 23.28 -10.94 9.18
C TYR A 184 21.98 -11.24 9.91
N HIS A 185 21.32 -10.22 10.46
CA HIS A 185 20.03 -10.39 11.12
C HIS A 185 18.96 -10.89 10.13
N LYS A 186 18.91 -10.28 8.95
CA LYS A 186 17.98 -10.68 7.88
C LYS A 186 18.23 -12.11 7.35
N ARG A 187 19.49 -12.55 7.32
CA ARG A 187 19.84 -13.94 6.93
C ARG A 187 19.56 -14.95 8.03
N HIS A 188 19.69 -14.57 9.30
CA HIS A 188 19.37 -15.44 10.42
C HIS A 188 17.86 -15.67 10.57
N GLU A 189 17.02 -14.65 10.31
CA GLU A 189 15.56 -14.82 10.28
C GLU A 189 15.08 -15.75 9.15
N MET A 190 15.77 -15.79 8.01
CA MET A 190 15.42 -16.72 6.91
C MET A 190 15.77 -18.18 7.22
N LEU A 191 16.78 -18.46 8.04
CA LEU A 191 17.21 -19.83 8.39
C LEU A 191 16.40 -20.47 9.54
N LEU A 192 15.58 -19.70 10.25
CA LEU A 192 14.66 -20.19 11.30
C LEU A 192 13.22 -20.40 10.79
N SER A 193 12.98 -20.14 9.51
CA SER A 193 11.69 -20.25 8.82
C SER A 193 11.57 -21.52 7.95
N GLU A 194 12.60 -22.37 7.92
CA GLU A 194 12.58 -23.73 7.36
C GLU A 194 12.56 -24.76 8.50
#